data_AF-A0A4S4LRA0-F1
#
_entry.id   AF-A0A4S4LRA0-F1
#
_cell.length_a   1.000
_cell.length_b   1.000
_cell.length_c   1.000
_cell.angle_alpha   90.00
_cell.angle_beta   90.00
_cell.angle_gamma   90.00
#
_symmetry.space_group_name_H-M   'P 1'
#
loop_
_entity.id
_entity.type
_entity.pdbx_description
1 polymer ?
#
loop_
_entity_poly.entity_id
_entity_poly.type
_entity_poly.pdbx_seq_one_letter_code
_entity_poly.pdbx_strand_id
1 'polypeptide(L)'
;MGTDTAMGEHYVGAQDDLSAYFVKSATVVRHVSERVEEVYLRPGIEFAHASFTAHPIAAVFVATFTTLSFLPIATFIVFSLFAVASVVFLAICVAFTVSAFAISLFVAILLVVLTTTFFISVFLTTSGLALYLSSRLFVHLRSSGLQGFYTWAGEARKTLFQSQPSQVAEDSDSEDSAVVIKKETITEESHHSDFVTATPADAREDQAEF
;
A
#
# COMPACT_ATOMS: atom_id res chain seq x y z
N MET A 1 0.40 -30.72 -23.80
CA MET A 1 -0.36 -31.44 -22.76
C MET A 1 0.54 -31.56 -21.53
N GLY A 2 0.28 -30.80 -20.47
CA GLY A 2 0.89 -31.04 -19.14
C GLY A 2 1.90 -30.03 -18.59
N THR A 3 1.52 -28.77 -18.33
CA THR A 3 2.33 -27.84 -17.51
C THR A 3 1.55 -26.87 -16.60
N ASP A 4 0.25 -27.09 -16.31
CA ASP A 4 -0.56 -26.15 -15.49
C ASP A 4 -0.72 -26.53 -14.01
N THR A 5 -0.06 -27.57 -13.51
CA THR A 5 -0.38 -28.13 -12.16
C THR A 5 0.47 -27.58 -11.01
N ALA A 6 1.52 -26.80 -11.25
CA ALA A 6 2.48 -26.41 -10.21
C ALA A 6 2.14 -25.11 -9.44
N MET A 7 1.17 -24.31 -9.90
CA MET A 7 0.84 -23.03 -9.25
C MET A 7 -0.28 -23.13 -8.19
N GLY A 8 -0.86 -24.31 -7.99
CA GLY A 8 -1.98 -24.54 -7.07
C GLY A 8 -1.61 -24.87 -5.62
N GLU A 9 -0.40 -25.38 -5.35
CA GLU A 9 -0.07 -25.90 -4.00
C GLU A 9 0.25 -24.80 -2.97
N HIS A 10 0.72 -23.62 -3.40
CA HIS A 10 1.06 -22.54 -2.46
C HIS A 10 -0.15 -21.81 -1.85
N TYR A 11 -1.32 -21.85 -2.50
CA TYR A 11 -2.53 -21.22 -1.96
C TYR A 11 -3.23 -22.07 -0.89
N VAL A 12 -3.06 -23.39 -0.93
CA VAL A 12 -3.69 -24.32 0.03
C VAL A 12 -3.08 -24.16 1.42
N GLY A 13 -1.74 -24.04 1.52
CA GLY A 13 -1.05 -23.89 2.80
C GLY A 13 -1.42 -22.61 3.57
N ALA A 14 -1.59 -21.48 2.88
CA ALA A 14 -1.97 -20.22 3.54
C ALA A 14 -3.39 -20.25 4.12
N GLN A 15 -4.31 -21.00 3.50
CA GLN A 15 -5.66 -21.18 3.99
C GLN A 15 -5.71 -22.12 5.20
N ASP A 16 -4.89 -23.17 5.18
CA ASP A 16 -4.77 -24.12 6.30
C ASP A 16 -4.21 -23.43 7.55
N ASP A 17 -3.20 -22.57 7.40
CA ASP A 17 -2.63 -21.79 8.51
C ASP A 17 -3.66 -20.84 9.13
N LEU A 18 -4.43 -20.12 8.31
CA LEU A 18 -5.53 -19.26 8.79
C LEU A 18 -6.56 -20.05 9.59
N SER A 19 -6.95 -21.24 9.10
CA SER A 19 -7.89 -22.11 9.80
C SER A 19 -7.35 -22.57 11.16
N ALA A 20 -6.05 -22.89 11.24
CA ALA A 20 -5.40 -23.27 12.48
C ALA A 20 -5.40 -22.13 13.51
N TYR A 21 -5.21 -20.87 13.08
CA TYR A 21 -5.33 -19.70 13.97
C TYR A 21 -6.75 -19.51 14.50
N PHE A 22 -7.78 -19.74 13.68
CA PHE A 22 -9.17 -19.68 14.13
C PHE A 22 -9.48 -20.77 15.16
N VAL A 23 -9.05 -22.01 14.91
CA VAL A 23 -9.23 -23.13 15.84
C VAL A 23 -8.52 -22.86 17.17
N LYS A 24 -7.29 -22.35 17.12
CA LYS A 24 -6.53 -21.98 18.32
C LYS A 24 -7.23 -20.86 19.10
N SER A 25 -7.67 -19.80 18.42
CA SER A 25 -8.37 -18.68 19.05
C SER A 25 -9.70 -19.12 19.68
N ALA A 26 -10.46 -19.95 18.97
CA ALA A 26 -11.71 -20.51 19.48
C ALA A 26 -11.48 -21.38 20.73
N THR A 27 -10.40 -22.17 20.76
CA THR A 27 -10.04 -23.00 21.92
C THR A 27 -9.67 -22.12 23.13
N VAL A 28 -8.94 -21.03 22.92
CA VAL A 28 -8.58 -20.08 23.99
C VAL A 28 -9.84 -19.38 24.53
N VAL A 29 -10.71 -18.86 23.66
CA VAL A 29 -11.97 -18.21 24.07
C VAL A 29 -12.85 -19.18 24.85
N ARG A 30 -12.93 -20.45 24.41
CA ARG A 30 -13.67 -21.49 25.11
C ARG A 30 -13.10 -21.75 26.50
N HIS A 31 -11.78 -21.91 26.62
CA HIS A 31 -11.15 -22.15 27.92
C HIS A 31 -11.33 -20.97 28.89
N VAL A 32 -11.26 -19.74 28.39
CA VAL A 32 -11.56 -18.53 29.19
C VAL A 32 -13.03 -18.51 29.59
N SER A 33 -13.95 -18.83 28.68
CA SER A 33 -15.39 -18.89 28.97
C SER A 33 -15.70 -19.95 30.03
N GLU A 34 -15.14 -21.16 29.89
CA GLU A 34 -15.30 -22.24 30.86
C GLU A 34 -14.76 -21.81 32.24
N ARG A 35 -13.61 -21.14 32.28
CA ARG A 35 -13.05 -20.61 33.53
C ARG A 35 -13.92 -19.52 34.15
N VAL A 36 -14.46 -18.61 33.34
CA VAL A 36 -15.36 -17.57 33.83
C VAL A 36 -16.65 -18.17 34.37
N GLU A 37 -17.18 -19.17 33.68
CA GLU A 37 -18.37 -19.88 34.09
C GLU A 37 -18.16 -20.58 35.45
N GLU A 38 -17.05 -21.30 35.58
CA GLU A 38 -16.73 -22.06 36.79
C GLU A 38 -16.40 -21.14 37.97
N VAL A 39 -15.61 -20.09 37.76
CA VAL A 39 -15.12 -19.21 38.83
C VAL A 39 -16.15 -18.16 39.26
N TYR A 40 -16.97 -17.64 38.34
CA TYR A 40 -17.87 -16.51 38.63
C TYR A 40 -19.35 -16.86 38.51
N LEU A 41 -19.78 -17.57 37.45
CA LEU A 41 -21.21 -17.86 37.27
C LEU A 41 -21.70 -18.90 38.28
N ARG A 42 -21.01 -20.03 38.43
CA ARG A 42 -21.41 -21.11 39.33
C ARG A 42 -21.67 -20.66 40.76
N PRO A 43 -20.73 -19.99 41.45
CA PRO A 43 -20.97 -19.54 42.83
C PRO A 43 -22.05 -18.45 42.88
N GLY A 44 -22.17 -17.61 41.84
CA GLY A 44 -23.23 -16.60 41.76
C GLY A 44 -24.62 -17.21 41.70
N ILE A 45 -24.81 -18.27 40.90
CA ILE A 45 -26.09 -18.98 40.76
C ILE A 45 -26.44 -19.72 42.05
N GLU A 46 -25.48 -20.42 42.65
CA GLU A 46 -25.68 -21.12 43.93
C GLU A 46 -26.03 -20.14 45.05
N PHE A 47 -25.34 -18.99 45.13
CA PHE A 47 -25.65 -17.92 46.07
C PHE A 47 -27.03 -17.30 45.85
N ALA A 48 -27.41 -17.08 44.59
CA ALA A 48 -28.74 -16.58 44.24
C ALA A 48 -29.82 -17.57 44.70
N HIS A 49 -29.67 -18.86 44.40
CA HIS A 49 -30.62 -19.89 44.81
C HIS A 49 -30.76 -19.96 46.34
N ALA A 50 -29.64 -19.99 47.06
CA ALA A 50 -29.65 -19.94 48.53
C ALA A 50 -30.36 -18.68 49.06
N SER A 51 -30.12 -17.52 48.46
CA SER A 51 -30.75 -16.26 48.86
C SER A 51 -32.26 -16.24 48.63
N PHE A 52 -32.75 -16.81 47.52
CA PHE A 52 -34.19 -16.93 47.25
C PHE A 52 -34.90 -17.84 48.25
N THR A 53 -34.24 -18.92 48.71
CA THR A 53 -34.82 -19.81 49.74
C THR A 53 -34.88 -19.16 51.11
N ALA A 54 -33.88 -18.35 51.47
CA ALA A 54 -33.81 -17.73 52.79
C ALA A 54 -34.72 -16.49 52.91
N HIS A 55 -34.73 -15.61 51.89
CA HIS A 55 -35.42 -14.31 51.95
C HIS A 55 -36.02 -13.93 50.58
N PRO A 56 -37.17 -14.51 50.19
CA PRO A 56 -37.72 -14.37 48.84
C PRO A 56 -38.09 -12.91 48.48
N ILE A 57 -38.57 -12.12 49.44
CA ILE A 57 -38.97 -10.72 49.21
C ILE A 57 -37.75 -9.84 48.88
N ALA A 58 -36.68 -9.96 49.68
CA ALA A 58 -35.46 -9.20 49.47
C ALA A 58 -34.75 -9.60 48.18
N ALA A 59 -34.74 -10.91 47.85
CA ALA A 59 -34.13 -11.42 46.64
C ALA A 59 -34.82 -10.89 45.37
N VAL A 60 -36.16 -10.84 45.33
CA VAL A 60 -36.91 -10.28 44.20
C VAL A 60 -36.68 -8.77 44.06
N PHE A 61 -36.61 -8.02 45.17
CA PHE A 61 -36.30 -6.60 45.15
C PHE A 61 -34.91 -6.34 44.56
N VAL A 62 -33.87 -7.05 45.05
CA VAL A 62 -32.50 -6.93 44.53
C VAL A 62 -32.45 -7.31 43.05
N ALA A 63 -33.07 -8.42 42.65
CA ALA A 63 -33.09 -8.84 41.25
C ALA A 63 -33.73 -7.79 40.33
N THR A 64 -34.86 -7.21 40.76
CA THR A 64 -35.56 -6.16 40.00
C THR A 64 -34.73 -4.88 39.95
N PHE A 65 -34.17 -4.46 41.08
CA PHE A 65 -33.29 -3.28 41.17
C PHE A 65 -32.04 -3.44 40.32
N THR A 66 -31.37 -4.60 40.35
CA THR A 66 -30.22 -4.91 39.51
C THR A 66 -30.60 -4.90 38.05
N THR A 67 -31.74 -5.49 37.66
CA THR A 67 -32.19 -5.49 36.26
C THR A 67 -32.48 -4.06 35.76
N LEU A 68 -33.17 -3.24 36.57
CA LEU A 68 -33.49 -1.86 36.22
C LEU A 68 -32.27 -0.93 36.22
N SER A 69 -31.28 -1.17 37.08
CA SER A 69 -30.03 -0.40 37.14
C SER A 69 -28.99 -0.88 36.13
N PHE A 70 -29.03 -2.14 35.70
CA PHE A 70 -28.16 -2.66 34.66
C PHE A 70 -28.44 -1.98 33.31
N LEU A 71 -29.70 -1.70 32.99
CA LEU A 71 -30.09 -1.04 31.75
C LEU A 71 -29.39 0.32 31.52
N PRO A 72 -29.43 1.30 32.47
CA PRO A 72 -28.72 2.56 32.30
C PRO A 72 -27.19 2.41 32.32
N ILE A 73 -26.64 1.45 33.07
CA ILE A 73 -25.19 1.20 33.06
C ILE A 73 -24.76 0.64 31.71
N ALA A 74 -25.48 -0.33 31.16
CA ALA A 74 -25.21 -0.92 29.87
C ALA A 74 -25.34 0.11 28.74
N THR A 75 -26.39 0.92 28.73
CA THR A 75 -26.55 1.99 27.72
C THR A 75 -25.45 3.04 27.83
N PHE A 76 -25.02 3.40 29.05
CA PHE A 76 -23.88 4.30 29.24
C PHE A 76 -22.58 3.73 28.66
N ILE A 77 -22.28 2.46 28.91
CA ILE A 77 -21.09 1.79 28.37
C ILE A 77 -21.14 1.76 26.83
N VAL A 78 -22.27 1.35 26.25
CA VAL A 78 -22.42 1.29 24.79
C VAL A 78 -22.32 2.68 24.17
N PHE A 79 -22.97 3.69 24.75
CA PHE A 79 -22.93 5.05 24.24
C PHE A 79 -21.53 5.67 24.38
N SER A 80 -20.83 5.40 25.49
CA SER A 80 -19.44 5.84 25.69
C SER A 80 -18.50 5.22 24.65
N LEU A 81 -18.58 3.89 24.45
CA LEU A 81 -17.80 3.20 23.42
C LEU A 81 -18.14 3.72 22.02
N PHE A 82 -19.43 3.94 21.72
CA PHE A 82 -19.88 4.51 20.45
C PHE A 82 -19.33 5.92 20.24
N ALA A 83 -19.36 6.76 21.27
CA ALA A 83 -18.80 8.11 21.19
C ALA A 83 -17.29 8.08 20.90
N VAL A 84 -16.52 7.26 21.63
CA VAL A 84 -15.08 7.09 21.39
C VAL A 84 -14.81 6.58 19.96
N ALA A 85 -15.54 5.54 19.53
CA ALA A 85 -15.40 4.99 18.19
C ALA A 85 -15.74 6.04 17.10
N SER A 86 -16.80 6.83 17.29
CA SER A 86 -17.18 7.90 16.35
C SER A 86 -16.13 9.00 16.26
N VAL A 87 -15.49 9.36 17.38
CA VAL A 87 -14.43 10.38 17.40
C VAL A 87 -13.20 9.85 16.67
N VAL A 88 -12.80 8.60 16.91
CA VAL A 88 -11.68 7.96 16.21
C VAL A 88 -11.95 7.87 14.72
N PHE A 89 -13.15 7.42 14.32
CA PHE A 89 -13.54 7.33 12.91
C PHE A 89 -13.50 8.71 12.24
N LEU A 90 -14.05 9.75 12.88
CA LEU A 90 -14.03 11.11 12.36
C LEU A 90 -12.60 11.64 12.23
N ALA A 91 -11.74 11.38 13.23
CA ALA A 91 -10.33 11.76 13.16
C ALA A 91 -9.60 11.11 11.97
N ILE A 92 -9.86 9.83 11.70
CA ILE A 92 -9.31 9.12 10.54
C ILE A 92 -9.83 9.73 9.24
N CYS A 93 -11.13 9.99 9.13
CA CYS A 93 -11.72 10.62 7.93
C CYS A 93 -11.13 12.01 7.66
N VAL A 94 -10.97 12.83 8.69
CA VAL A 94 -10.36 14.16 8.57
C VAL A 94 -8.89 14.05 8.16
N ALA A 95 -8.12 13.17 8.82
CA ALA A 95 -6.72 12.95 8.47
C ALA A 95 -6.56 12.50 7.00
N PHE A 96 -7.40 11.58 6.54
CA PHE A 96 -7.40 11.11 5.16
C PHE A 96 -7.77 12.21 4.17
N THR A 97 -8.79 13.02 4.48
CA THR A 97 -9.22 14.15 3.64
C THR A 97 -8.12 15.20 3.51
N VAL A 98 -7.48 15.56 4.63
CA VAL A 98 -6.36 16.53 4.64
C VAL A 98 -5.17 15.98 3.85
N SER A 99 -4.84 14.69 4.01
CA SER A 99 -3.76 14.05 3.26
C SER A 99 -4.05 14.04 1.75
N ALA A 100 -5.25 13.62 1.34
CA ALA A 100 -5.66 13.60 -0.05
C ALA A 100 -5.65 15.00 -0.69
N PHE A 101 -6.11 16.01 0.06
CA PHE A 101 -6.07 17.41 -0.37
C PHE A 101 -4.63 17.90 -0.56
N ALA A 102 -3.74 17.62 0.40
CA ALA A 102 -2.32 17.98 0.31
C ALA A 102 -1.64 17.33 -0.91
N ILE A 103 -1.86 16.02 -1.13
CA ILE A 103 -1.32 15.31 -2.29
C ILE A 103 -1.85 15.93 -3.59
N SER A 104 -3.15 16.21 -3.66
CA SER A 104 -3.76 16.84 -4.84
C SER A 104 -3.16 18.22 -5.13
N LEU A 105 -2.89 19.01 -4.09
CA LEU A 105 -2.23 20.30 -4.20
C LEU A 105 -0.80 20.16 -4.75
N PHE A 106 -0.02 19.21 -4.23
CA PHE A 106 1.33 18.93 -4.75
C PHE A 106 1.32 18.49 -6.22
N VAL A 107 0.38 17.63 -6.61
CA VAL A 107 0.22 17.21 -8.01
C VAL A 107 -0.13 18.41 -8.90
N ALA A 108 -1.01 19.30 -8.45
CA ALA A 108 -1.36 20.51 -9.18
C ALA A 108 -0.15 21.45 -9.36
N ILE A 109 0.63 21.69 -8.29
CA ILE A 109 1.87 22.48 -8.37
C ILE A 109 2.85 21.85 -9.36
N LEU A 110 3.05 20.53 -9.26
CA LEU A 110 3.94 19.78 -10.15
C LEU A 110 3.50 19.92 -11.61
N LEU A 111 2.20 19.82 -11.90
CA LEU A 111 1.65 19.99 -13.23
C LEU A 111 1.91 21.41 -13.77
N VAL A 112 1.72 22.44 -12.95
CA VAL A 112 2.01 23.84 -13.32
C VAL A 112 3.50 24.03 -13.62
N VAL A 113 4.39 23.46 -12.80
CA VAL A 113 5.84 23.52 -13.01
C VAL A 113 6.21 22.80 -14.31
N LEU A 114 5.77 21.56 -14.52
CA LEU A 114 6.05 20.82 -15.77
C LEU A 114 5.55 21.57 -17.00
N THR A 115 4.34 22.12 -16.93
CA THR A 115 3.76 22.89 -18.04
C THR A 115 4.60 24.13 -18.33
N THR A 116 5.02 24.86 -17.30
CA THR A 116 5.86 26.06 -17.43
C THR A 116 7.23 25.69 -18.01
N THR A 117 7.88 24.66 -17.48
CA THR A 117 9.17 24.16 -17.98
C THR A 117 9.06 23.68 -19.43
N PHE A 118 7.95 23.03 -19.79
CA PHE A 118 7.68 22.62 -21.16
C PHE A 118 7.60 23.83 -22.11
N PHE A 119 6.84 24.87 -21.76
CA PHE A 119 6.76 26.09 -22.57
C PHE A 119 8.11 26.81 -22.67
N ILE A 120 8.85 26.91 -21.57
CA ILE A 120 10.20 27.49 -21.56
C ILE A 120 11.11 26.68 -22.50
N SER A 121 11.07 25.36 -22.43
CA SER A 121 11.88 24.48 -23.29
C SER A 121 11.53 24.69 -24.77
N VAL A 122 10.24 24.67 -25.13
CA VAL A 122 9.79 24.92 -26.51
C VAL A 122 10.22 26.31 -26.99
N PHE A 123 10.10 27.35 -26.15
CA PHE A 123 10.53 28.70 -26.48
C PHE A 123 12.04 28.80 -26.71
N LEU A 124 12.85 28.18 -25.83
CA LEU A 124 14.31 28.16 -26.02
C LEU A 124 14.70 27.38 -27.27
N THR A 125 14.08 26.23 -27.54
CA THR A 125 14.38 25.42 -28.72
C THR A 125 14.00 26.16 -30.01
N THR A 126 12.82 26.79 -30.06
CA THR A 126 12.38 27.57 -31.22
C THR A 126 13.22 28.83 -31.44
N SER A 127 13.56 29.55 -30.37
CA SER A 127 14.44 30.72 -30.42
C SER A 127 15.86 30.35 -30.87
N GLY A 128 16.44 29.29 -30.30
CA GLY A 128 17.74 28.77 -30.72
C GLY A 128 17.76 28.32 -32.18
N LEU A 129 16.70 27.64 -32.62
CA LEU A 129 16.53 27.24 -34.02
C LEU A 129 16.41 28.44 -34.95
N ALA A 130 15.63 29.46 -34.57
CA ALA A 130 15.49 30.70 -35.32
C ALA A 130 16.81 31.48 -35.42
N LEU A 131 17.57 31.56 -34.33
CA LEU A 131 18.89 32.19 -34.30
C LEU A 131 19.90 31.44 -35.18
N TYR A 132 19.91 30.10 -35.09
CA TYR A 132 20.74 29.25 -35.94
C TYR A 132 20.42 29.45 -37.44
N LEU A 133 19.14 29.38 -37.81
CA LEU A 133 18.70 29.59 -39.19
C LEU A 133 19.05 31.01 -39.67
N SER A 134 18.87 32.02 -38.83
CA SER A 134 19.19 33.42 -39.17
C SER A 134 20.68 33.64 -39.36
N SER A 135 21.53 33.10 -38.47
CA SER A 135 22.98 33.20 -38.59
C SER A 135 23.51 32.48 -39.83
N ARG A 136 22.99 31.28 -40.13
CA ARG A 136 23.34 30.54 -41.36
C ARG A 136 22.89 31.28 -42.62
N LEU A 137 21.69 31.84 -42.61
CA LEU A 137 21.18 32.65 -43.71
C LEU A 137 22.05 33.88 -43.95
N PHE A 138 22.47 34.57 -42.88
CA PHE A 138 23.34 35.73 -42.95
C PHE A 138 24.70 35.38 -43.61
N VAL A 139 25.27 34.22 -43.28
CA VAL A 139 26.51 33.73 -43.91
C VAL A 139 26.30 33.47 -45.41
N HIS A 140 25.17 32.86 -45.82
CA HIS A 140 24.86 32.61 -47.24
C HIS A 140 24.58 33.88 -48.04
N LEU A 141 23.87 34.85 -47.46
CA LEU A 141 23.63 36.15 -48.09
C LEU A 141 24.94 36.89 -48.35
N ARG A 142 25.90 36.80 -47.42
CA ARG A 142 27.20 37.45 -47.58
C ARG A 142 28.07 36.78 -48.66
N SER A 143 27.97 35.47 -48.86
CA SER A 143 28.79 34.76 -49.85
C SER A 143 28.22 34.80 -51.27
N SER A 144 26.89 34.72 -51.44
CA SER A 144 26.24 34.46 -52.74
C SER A 144 25.12 35.44 -53.10
N GLY A 145 24.90 36.49 -52.28
CA GLY A 145 23.84 37.47 -52.51
C GLY A 145 22.43 36.86 -52.48
N LEU A 146 21.51 37.39 -53.30
CA LEU A 146 20.11 36.93 -53.36
C LEU A 146 19.96 35.47 -53.83
N GLN A 147 20.90 34.95 -54.62
CA GLN A 147 20.82 33.58 -55.12
C GLN A 147 21.02 32.54 -54.01
N GLY A 148 21.76 32.89 -52.95
CA GLY A 148 21.98 32.05 -51.77
C GLY A 148 20.72 31.80 -50.92
N PHE A 149 19.69 32.65 -51.05
CA PHE A 149 18.42 32.47 -50.33
C PHE A 149 17.66 31.23 -50.83
N TYR A 150 17.61 31.02 -52.15
CA TYR A 150 16.88 29.91 -52.75
C TYR A 150 17.55 28.55 -52.47
N THR A 151 18.87 28.50 -52.51
CA THR A 151 19.63 27.29 -52.16
C THR A 151 19.48 26.94 -50.69
N TRP A 152 19.58 27.95 -49.81
CA TRP A 152 19.34 27.78 -48.37
C TRP A 152 17.93 27.28 -48.05
N ALA A 153 16.89 27.85 -48.68
CA ALA A 153 15.50 27.44 -48.43
C ALA A 153 15.25 25.98 -48.86
N GLY A 154 15.86 25.55 -49.96
CA GLY A 154 15.82 24.16 -50.41
C GLY A 154 16.51 23.20 -49.45
N GLU A 155 17.68 23.59 -48.94
CA GLU A 155 18.41 22.82 -47.92
C GLU A 155 17.64 22.75 -46.60
N ALA A 156 17.19 23.88 -46.06
CA ALA A 156 16.48 23.95 -44.77
C ALA A 156 15.21 23.09 -44.79
N ARG A 157 14.48 23.09 -45.91
CA ARG A 157 13.29 22.23 -46.08
C ARG A 157 13.66 20.75 -46.13
N LYS A 158 14.75 20.39 -46.82
CA LYS A 158 15.26 19.01 -46.78
C LYS A 158 15.65 18.60 -45.37
N THR A 159 16.42 19.40 -44.65
CA THR A 159 16.88 19.02 -43.31
C THR A 159 15.74 18.91 -42.29
N LEU A 160 14.71 19.75 -42.38
CA LEU A 160 13.56 19.69 -41.46
C LEU A 160 12.58 18.55 -41.79
N PHE A 161 12.26 18.34 -43.07
CA PHE A 161 11.25 17.34 -43.47
C PHE A 161 11.84 15.95 -43.77
N GLN A 162 13.13 15.84 -44.07
CA GLN A 162 13.83 14.58 -44.32
C GLN A 162 14.49 14.06 -43.04
N SER A 163 13.78 14.14 -41.91
CA SER A 163 14.22 13.59 -40.62
C SER A 163 13.87 12.11 -40.46
N GLN A 164 13.39 11.44 -41.51
CA GLN A 164 13.28 9.99 -41.47
C GLN A 164 14.71 9.45 -41.59
N PRO A 165 15.27 8.81 -40.54
CA PRO A 165 16.48 8.03 -40.75
C PRO A 165 16.10 7.02 -41.82
N SER A 166 16.68 7.16 -43.01
CA SER A 166 16.82 6.00 -43.87
C SER A 166 17.51 4.98 -42.99
N GLN A 167 16.72 4.05 -42.43
CA GLN A 167 17.24 2.79 -41.93
C GLN A 167 18.26 2.40 -42.98
N VAL A 168 19.50 2.30 -42.50
CA VAL A 168 20.53 1.52 -43.15
C VAL A 168 19.80 0.24 -43.55
N ALA A 169 19.48 0.14 -44.83
CA ALA A 169 19.26 -1.16 -45.43
C ALA A 169 20.60 -1.83 -45.18
N GLU A 170 20.63 -2.66 -44.13
CA GLU A 170 21.50 -3.82 -44.07
C GLU A 170 21.28 -4.54 -45.40
N ASP A 171 22.13 -4.20 -46.35
CA ASP A 171 22.38 -5.05 -47.47
C ASP A 171 22.98 -6.33 -46.88
N SER A 172 22.34 -7.42 -47.25
CA SER A 172 22.76 -8.81 -47.12
C SER A 172 24.27 -8.99 -46.90
N ASP A 173 24.62 -9.71 -45.84
CA ASP A 173 25.29 -11.01 -45.99
C ASP A 173 25.68 -11.55 -44.60
N SER A 174 24.85 -12.40 -44.04
CA SER A 174 25.32 -13.48 -43.16
C SER A 174 24.30 -14.60 -43.13
N GLU A 175 24.63 -15.59 -43.94
CA GLU A 175 24.05 -16.92 -44.02
C GLU A 175 23.97 -17.59 -42.63
N ASP A 176 22.89 -18.34 -42.44
CA ASP A 176 22.88 -19.65 -41.79
C ASP A 176 23.64 -19.81 -40.47
N SER A 177 22.94 -19.62 -39.34
CA SER A 177 23.27 -20.42 -38.16
C SER A 177 22.07 -20.56 -37.22
N ALA A 178 21.41 -21.70 -37.35
CA ALA A 178 20.52 -22.24 -36.34
C ALA A 178 21.29 -22.49 -35.04
N VAL A 179 21.14 -21.63 -34.03
CA VAL A 179 21.65 -21.87 -32.68
C VAL A 179 20.52 -21.74 -31.66
N VAL A 180 19.91 -22.91 -31.41
CA VAL A 180 19.50 -23.46 -30.12
C VAL A 180 19.27 -22.46 -28.98
N ILE A 181 18.01 -22.31 -28.62
CA ILE A 181 17.52 -21.69 -27.38
C ILE A 181 18.09 -22.46 -26.18
N LYS A 182 19.16 -21.94 -25.56
CA LYS A 182 19.58 -22.36 -24.22
C LYS A 182 18.85 -21.51 -23.19
N LYS A 183 17.86 -22.13 -22.56
CA LYS A 183 17.11 -21.65 -21.41
C LYS A 183 18.08 -21.42 -20.24
N GLU A 184 18.52 -20.19 -20.03
CA GLU A 184 19.29 -19.83 -18.84
C GLU A 184 18.33 -19.52 -17.68
N THR A 185 18.35 -20.47 -16.76
CA THR A 185 17.92 -20.44 -15.38
C THR A 185 18.31 -19.13 -14.71
N ILE A 186 17.32 -18.30 -14.36
CA ILE A 186 17.51 -17.24 -13.37
C ILE A 186 17.60 -17.94 -12.02
N THR A 187 18.82 -18.08 -11.54
CA THR A 187 19.14 -18.35 -10.15
C THR A 187 18.63 -17.17 -9.32
N GLU A 188 17.54 -17.39 -8.58
CA GLU A 188 17.20 -16.56 -7.44
C GLU A 188 18.31 -16.71 -6.39
N GLU A 189 19.11 -15.67 -6.23
CA GLU A 189 19.97 -15.52 -5.06
C GLU A 189 19.09 -15.31 -3.83
N SER A 190 18.87 -16.41 -3.14
CA SER A 190 18.47 -16.46 -1.74
C SER A 190 19.54 -15.79 -0.89
N HIS A 191 19.26 -14.59 -0.39
CA HIS A 191 19.97 -13.97 0.72
C HIS A 191 18.98 -13.90 1.88
N HIS A 192 18.72 -15.01 2.58
CA HIS A 192 19.44 -15.42 3.80
C HIS A 192 19.99 -14.23 4.60
N SER A 193 19.17 -13.73 5.52
CA SER A 193 19.64 -13.07 6.74
C SER A 193 18.67 -13.44 7.85
N ASP A 194 18.88 -14.66 8.35
CA ASP A 194 19.09 -14.97 9.77
C ASP A 194 18.38 -14.08 10.79
N PHE A 195 17.26 -14.61 11.26
CA PHE A 195 17.18 -15.13 12.63
C PHE A 195 18.32 -14.69 13.57
N VAL A 196 18.06 -13.65 14.37
CA VAL A 196 18.64 -13.52 15.71
C VAL A 196 17.50 -13.36 16.70
N THR A 197 17.04 -14.50 17.21
CA THR A 197 16.23 -14.60 18.41
C THR A 197 17.19 -14.73 19.60
N ALA A 198 17.41 -13.64 20.33
CA ALA A 198 17.98 -13.67 21.68
C ALA A 198 16.92 -13.07 22.61
N THR A 199 16.06 -13.90 23.20
CA THR A 199 16.21 -14.42 24.57
C THR A 199 16.51 -13.33 25.60
N PRO A 200 15.50 -12.80 26.32
CA PRO A 200 15.66 -12.46 27.71
C PRO A 200 15.46 -13.74 28.51
N ALA A 201 16.59 -14.26 28.99
CA ALA A 201 16.65 -15.30 29.98
C ALA A 201 16.00 -14.83 31.28
N ASP A 202 15.17 -15.73 31.77
CA ASP A 202 14.77 -15.92 33.16
C ASP A 202 15.90 -15.62 34.17
N ALA A 203 15.58 -14.75 35.13
CA ALA A 203 16.17 -14.64 36.47
C ALA A 203 15.09 -13.92 37.30
N ARG A 204 14.11 -14.60 37.90
CA ARG A 204 14.20 -15.61 38.96
C ARG A 204 15.00 -15.11 40.17
N GLU A 205 14.27 -15.05 41.29
CA GLU A 205 14.74 -15.11 42.69
C GLU A 205 15.58 -13.89 43.14
N ASP A 206 15.35 -13.27 44.30
CA ASP A 206 14.74 -13.75 45.54
C ASP A 206 14.71 -12.59 46.56
N GLN A 207 14.00 -12.82 47.67
CA GLN A 207 14.15 -12.19 49.01
C GLN A 207 13.60 -10.76 49.17
N ALA A 208 12.49 -10.53 49.88
CA ALA A 208 12.24 -10.74 51.32
C ALA A 208 13.25 -9.98 52.20
N GLU A 209 12.77 -9.00 52.97
CA GLU A 209 12.98 -8.90 54.43
C GLU A 209 12.15 -7.73 55.01
N PHE A 210 11.33 -8.09 56.00
CA PHE A 210 10.81 -7.35 57.17
C PHE A 210 10.32 -5.90 57.08
#